data_AF-A0A0Q3EZG9-F1
#
_entry.id   AF-A0A0Q3EZG9-F1
#
_cell.length_a   1.000
_cell.length_b   1.000
_cell.length_c   1.000
_cell.angle_alpha   90.00
_cell.angle_beta   90.00
_cell.angle_gamma   90.00
#
_symmetry.space_group_name_H-M   'P 1'
#
loop_
_entity.id
_entity.type
_entity.pdbx_description
1 polymer ?
#
loop_
_entity_poly.entity_id
_entity_poly.type
_entity_poly.pdbx_seq_one_letter_code
_entity_poly.pdbx_strand_id
1 'polypeptide(L)'
;MEDKYPQHPLLPQDLKKKALNLQIASIVCSSIQPLQTHAVIGSFLGTMGAEESLHMTQHYIDKGFRAIEKLLEGCDTRYATGDEVQMGDVFLAPQIHAGLTRFQIDMTKYPILARLQEAYSEHPAFQAALPQNQPDAPTSE
;
A
#
# COMPACT_ATOMS: atom_id res chain seq x y z
N MET A 1 -11.35 15.11 -3.15
CA MET A 1 -10.06 15.73 -2.77
C MET A 1 -9.48 16.44 -3.97
N GLU A 2 -9.10 15.72 -5.02
CA GLU A 2 -8.56 16.32 -6.27
C GLU A 2 -9.40 17.46 -6.84
N ASP A 3 -10.71 17.24 -7.04
CA ASP A 3 -11.56 18.28 -7.63
C ASP A 3 -11.78 19.50 -6.72
N LYS A 4 -11.64 19.30 -5.39
CA LYS A 4 -11.90 20.34 -4.39
C LYS A 4 -10.65 21.14 -4.04
N TYR A 5 -9.46 20.55 -4.15
CA TYR A 5 -8.17 21.13 -3.77
C TYR A 5 -7.13 20.98 -4.90
N PRO A 6 -7.37 21.58 -6.08
CA PRO A 6 -6.53 21.40 -7.26
C PRO A 6 -5.10 21.93 -7.12
N GLN A 7 -4.83 22.76 -6.10
CA GLN A 7 -3.50 23.29 -5.79
C GLN A 7 -2.57 22.30 -5.07
N HIS A 8 -3.09 21.15 -4.62
CA HIS A 8 -2.33 20.07 -3.99
C HIS A 8 -2.62 18.72 -4.68
N PRO A 9 -2.25 18.58 -5.97
CA PRO A 9 -2.68 17.43 -6.75
C PRO A 9 -1.92 16.16 -6.35
N LEU A 10 -2.65 15.08 -6.08
CA LEU A 10 -2.09 13.73 -5.95
C LEU A 10 -1.98 13.01 -7.29
N LEU A 11 -2.42 13.63 -8.39
CA LEU A 11 -2.23 13.10 -9.73
C LEU A 11 -1.37 14.06 -10.57
N PRO A 12 -0.31 13.56 -11.21
CA PRO A 12 0.57 14.41 -12.00
C PRO A 12 -0.13 14.82 -13.30
N GLN A 13 0.31 15.94 -13.88
CA GLN A 13 -0.18 16.40 -15.18
C GLN A 13 0.32 15.51 -16.34
N ASP A 14 1.51 14.93 -16.20
CA ASP A 14 2.03 13.97 -17.18
C ASP A 14 1.12 12.73 -17.25
N LEU A 15 0.59 12.48 -18.44
CA LEU A 15 -0.42 11.44 -18.64
C LEU A 15 0.09 10.04 -18.36
N LYS A 16 1.38 9.76 -18.62
CA LYS A 16 1.96 8.43 -18.37
C LYS A 16 2.12 8.19 -16.88
N LYS A 17 2.66 9.16 -16.15
CA LYS A 17 2.76 9.10 -14.68
C LYS A 17 1.38 9.07 -14.03
N LYS A 18 0.39 9.78 -14.58
CA LYS A 18 -0.99 9.75 -14.10
C LYS A 18 -1.60 8.36 -14.26
N ALA A 19 -1.45 7.76 -15.44
CA ALA A 19 -1.90 6.40 -15.68
C ALA A 19 -1.22 5.38 -14.76
N LEU A 20 0.08 5.54 -14.51
CA LEU A 20 0.84 4.68 -13.59
C LEU A 20 0.33 4.80 -12.14
N ASN A 21 0.11 6.01 -11.63
CA ASN A 21 -0.48 6.23 -10.30
C ASN A 21 -1.85 5.55 -10.16
N LEU A 22 -2.71 5.71 -11.17
CA LEU A 22 -4.04 5.08 -11.17
C LEU A 22 -3.96 3.55 -11.24
N GLN A 23 -3.02 2.99 -12.03
CA GLN A 23 -2.80 1.55 -12.08
C GLN A 23 -2.35 0.99 -10.73
N ILE A 24 -1.37 1.64 -10.09
CA ILE A 24 -0.88 1.23 -8.75
C ILE A 24 -2.03 1.27 -7.74
N ALA A 25 -2.76 2.39 -7.67
CA ALA A 25 -3.90 2.55 -6.78
C ALA A 25 -4.97 1.47 -7.05
N SER A 26 -5.26 1.19 -8.32
CA SER A 26 -6.23 0.16 -8.72
C SER A 26 -5.80 -1.25 -8.31
N ILE A 27 -4.52 -1.61 -8.45
CA ILE A 27 -4.02 -2.93 -8.03
C ILE A 27 -4.19 -3.09 -6.53
N VAL A 28 -3.80 -2.08 -5.75
CA VAL A 28 -3.97 -2.10 -4.30
C VAL A 28 -5.44 -2.20 -3.91
N CYS A 29 -6.29 -1.29 -4.40
CA CYS A 29 -7.66 -1.17 -3.92
C CYS A 29 -8.61 -2.25 -4.44
N SER A 30 -8.30 -2.89 -5.57
CA SER A 30 -9.21 -3.87 -6.20
C SER A 30 -8.67 -5.30 -6.20
N SER A 31 -7.35 -5.48 -6.23
CA SER A 31 -6.73 -6.81 -6.40
C SER A 31 -5.93 -7.28 -5.20
N ILE A 32 -5.64 -6.40 -4.23
CA ILE A 32 -5.00 -6.79 -2.96
C ILE A 32 -6.01 -6.62 -1.82
N GLN A 33 -6.42 -5.37 -1.54
CA GLN A 33 -7.16 -5.00 -0.33
C GLN A 33 -8.48 -5.77 -0.13
N PRO A 34 -9.32 -6.00 -1.14
CA PRO A 34 -10.58 -6.72 -0.94
C PRO A 34 -10.37 -8.21 -0.68
N LEU A 35 -9.36 -8.81 -1.31
CA LEU A 35 -9.10 -10.25 -1.24
C LEU A 35 -8.43 -10.62 0.10
N GLN A 36 -7.54 -9.78 0.63
CA GLN A 36 -7.06 -9.92 2.01
C GLN A 36 -8.23 -9.80 3.00
N THR A 37 -9.17 -8.86 2.79
CA THR A 37 -10.31 -8.66 3.71
C THR A 37 -11.21 -9.88 3.72
N HIS A 38 -11.47 -10.50 2.57
CA HIS A 38 -12.23 -11.74 2.50
C HIS A 38 -11.58 -12.85 3.34
N ALA A 39 -10.27 -13.05 3.23
CA ALA A 39 -9.55 -14.04 4.01
C ALA A 39 -9.68 -13.78 5.52
N VAL A 40 -9.42 -12.53 5.94
CA VAL A 40 -9.51 -12.11 7.34
C VAL A 40 -10.92 -12.32 7.91
N ILE A 41 -11.96 -11.96 7.15
CA ILE A 41 -13.35 -12.21 7.55
C ILE A 41 -13.62 -13.71 7.66
N GLY A 42 -13.13 -14.52 6.73
CA GLY A 42 -13.27 -15.97 6.78
C GLY A 42 -12.67 -16.60 8.04
N SER A 43 -11.51 -16.10 8.47
CA SER A 43 -10.89 -16.49 9.75
C SER A 43 -11.77 -16.08 10.95
N PHE A 44 -12.25 -14.83 10.97
CA PHE A 44 -13.09 -14.33 12.07
C PHE A 44 -14.43 -15.07 12.20
N LEU A 45 -15.04 -15.45 11.08
CA LEU A 45 -16.31 -16.20 11.05
C LEU A 45 -16.12 -17.72 11.25
N GLY A 46 -14.88 -18.20 11.36
CA GLY A 46 -14.57 -19.63 11.49
C GLY A 46 -14.85 -20.45 10.23
N THR A 47 -15.03 -19.81 9.07
CA THR A 47 -15.22 -20.50 7.78
C THR A 47 -13.89 -20.87 7.11
N MET A 48 -12.77 -20.33 7.60
CA MET A 48 -11.40 -20.64 7.19
C MET A 48 -10.51 -20.77 8.42
N GLY A 49 -9.48 -21.61 8.34
CA GLY A 49 -8.46 -21.68 9.38
C GLY A 49 -7.61 -20.40 9.43
N ALA A 50 -7.05 -20.06 10.60
CA ALA A 50 -6.21 -18.87 10.74
C ALA A 50 -4.97 -18.90 9.82
N GLU A 51 -4.30 -20.05 9.74
CA GLU A 51 -3.15 -20.26 8.85
C GLU A 51 -3.54 -20.20 7.37
N GLU A 52 -4.67 -20.81 7.01
CA GLU A 52 -5.20 -20.79 5.65
C GLU A 52 -5.53 -19.35 5.20
N SER A 53 -6.20 -18.59 6.06
CA SER A 53 -6.50 -17.17 5.84
C SER A 53 -5.22 -16.35 5.67
N LEU A 54 -4.20 -16.60 6.49
CA LEU A 54 -2.91 -15.90 6.39
C LEU A 54 -2.22 -16.23 5.07
N HIS A 55 -2.13 -17.49 4.68
CA HIS A 55 -1.54 -17.90 3.40
C HIS A 55 -2.28 -17.30 2.20
N MET A 56 -3.61 -17.29 2.22
CA MET A 56 -4.40 -16.67 1.14
C MET A 56 -4.16 -15.16 1.06
N THR A 57 -4.08 -14.48 2.22
CA THR A 57 -3.75 -13.05 2.28
C THR A 57 -2.36 -12.79 1.70
N GLN A 58 -1.36 -13.54 2.15
CA GLN A 58 0.03 -13.41 1.67
C GLN A 58 0.13 -13.68 0.17
N HIS A 59 -0.63 -14.64 -0.37
CA HIS A 59 -0.67 -14.94 -1.80
C HIS A 59 -1.14 -13.73 -2.62
N TYR A 60 -2.24 -13.09 -2.23
CA TYR A 60 -2.75 -11.93 -2.98
C TYR A 60 -1.86 -10.69 -2.83
N ILE A 61 -1.25 -10.50 -1.66
CA ILE A 61 -0.25 -9.44 -1.48
C ILE A 61 0.98 -9.70 -2.36
N ASP A 62 1.56 -10.91 -2.35
CA ASP A 62 2.73 -11.25 -3.19
C ASP A 62 2.43 -11.02 -4.68
N LYS A 63 1.29 -11.52 -5.16
CA LYS A 63 0.87 -11.33 -6.55
C LYS A 63 0.76 -9.86 -6.93
N GLY A 64 0.12 -9.05 -6.09
CA GLY A 64 -0.04 -7.62 -6.35
C GLY A 64 1.26 -6.84 -6.23
N PHE A 65 2.10 -7.15 -5.26
CA PHE A 65 3.41 -6.51 -5.06
C PHE A 65 4.34 -6.81 -6.23
N ARG A 66 4.40 -8.04 -6.74
CA ARG A 66 5.15 -8.36 -7.97
C ARG A 66 4.69 -7.56 -9.18
N ALA A 67 3.37 -7.37 -9.33
CA ALA A 67 2.83 -6.59 -10.43
C ALA A 67 3.23 -5.11 -10.32
N ILE A 68 3.18 -4.53 -9.12
CA ILE A 68 3.57 -3.14 -8.90
C ILE A 68 5.10 -2.96 -9.02
N GLU A 69 5.89 -3.87 -8.48
CA GLU A 69 7.35 -3.89 -8.62
C GLU A 69 7.74 -3.83 -10.10
N LYS A 70 7.09 -4.64 -10.94
CA LYS A 70 7.28 -4.64 -12.39
C LYS A 70 6.85 -3.32 -13.05
N LEU A 71 5.74 -2.72 -12.63
CA LEU A 71 5.30 -1.42 -13.13
C LEU A 71 6.26 -0.28 -12.78
N LEU A 72 7.01 -0.44 -11.68
CA LEU A 72 7.98 0.52 -11.19
C LEU A 72 9.41 0.20 -11.62
N GLU A 73 9.66 -0.82 -12.44
CA GLU A 73 10.99 -1.14 -12.95
C GLU A 73 11.66 0.10 -13.58
N GLY A 74 12.89 0.38 -13.15
CA GLY A 74 13.63 1.57 -13.58
C GLY A 74 13.23 2.87 -12.89
N CYS A 75 12.33 2.84 -11.90
CA CYS A 75 12.03 3.99 -11.05
C CYS A 75 13.21 4.32 -10.13
N ASP A 76 13.85 5.46 -10.37
CA ASP A 76 14.98 6.00 -9.62
C ASP A 76 14.62 7.26 -8.79
N THR A 77 13.32 7.59 -8.72
CA THR A 77 12.82 8.78 -8.02
C THR A 77 12.51 8.50 -6.55
N ARG A 78 12.41 9.56 -5.72
CA ARG A 78 12.16 9.42 -4.28
C ARG A 78 10.88 8.62 -3.96
N TYR A 79 9.77 8.93 -4.62
CA TYR A 79 8.48 8.24 -4.52
C TYR A 79 8.16 7.48 -5.81
N ALA A 80 6.98 6.85 -5.89
CA ALA A 80 6.65 5.91 -6.96
C ALA A 80 6.75 6.51 -8.37
N THR A 81 6.49 7.81 -8.54
CA THR A 81 6.46 8.47 -9.86
C THR A 81 7.19 9.83 -9.94
N GLY A 82 7.91 10.20 -8.89
CA GLY A 82 8.61 11.49 -8.80
C GLY A 82 9.13 11.80 -7.40
N ASP A 83 9.43 13.07 -7.15
CA ASP A 83 9.98 13.54 -5.88
C ASP A 83 8.93 14.04 -4.89
N GLU A 84 7.65 14.03 -5.30
CA GLU A 84 6.50 14.34 -4.46
C GLU A 84 5.60 13.12 -4.31
N VAL A 85 4.92 13.02 -3.16
CA VAL A 85 3.92 11.98 -2.89
C VAL A 85 2.75 12.15 -3.86
N GLN A 86 2.36 11.07 -4.53
CA GLN A 86 1.23 11.02 -5.45
C GLN A 86 0.28 9.88 -5.06
N MET A 87 -0.82 9.74 -5.80
CA MET A 87 -1.91 8.83 -5.46
C MET A 87 -1.44 7.38 -5.35
N GLY A 88 -0.50 6.92 -6.17
CA GLY A 88 0.08 5.59 -6.05
C GLY A 88 0.70 5.36 -4.67
N ASP A 89 1.45 6.35 -4.17
CA ASP A 89 2.10 6.30 -2.85
C ASP A 89 1.08 6.28 -1.71
N VAL A 90 0.00 7.05 -1.82
CA VAL A 90 -1.07 7.10 -0.81
C VAL A 90 -1.75 5.74 -0.63
N PHE A 91 -1.84 4.93 -1.69
CA PHE A 91 -2.37 3.57 -1.60
C PHE A 91 -1.29 2.54 -1.21
N LEU A 92 -0.04 2.72 -1.66
CA LEU A 92 1.06 1.82 -1.34
C LEU A 92 1.47 1.89 0.14
N ALA A 93 1.62 3.09 0.70
CA ALA A 93 2.09 3.28 2.07
C ALA A 93 1.32 2.44 3.11
N PRO A 94 -0.03 2.50 3.21
CA PRO A 94 -0.77 1.67 4.15
C PRO A 94 -0.72 0.17 3.81
N GLN A 95 -0.69 -0.20 2.51
CA GLN A 95 -0.65 -1.61 2.11
C GLN A 95 0.69 -2.27 2.44
N ILE A 96 1.82 -1.57 2.23
CA ILE A 96 3.14 -2.07 2.62
C ILE A 96 3.26 -2.12 4.15
N HIS A 97 2.78 -1.09 4.85
CA HIS A 97 2.75 -1.10 6.31
C HIS A 97 2.00 -2.32 6.86
N ALA A 98 0.79 -2.60 6.35
CA ALA A 98 0.02 -3.79 6.74
C ALA A 98 0.73 -5.10 6.36
N GLY A 99 1.37 -5.16 5.18
CA GLY A 99 2.18 -6.30 4.77
C GLY A 99 3.26 -6.65 5.78
N LEU A 100 3.99 -5.64 6.28
CA LEU A 100 5.05 -5.80 7.28
C LEU A 100 4.49 -6.14 8.67
N THR A 101 3.55 -5.35 9.17
CA THR A 101 3.15 -5.40 10.58
C THR A 101 2.08 -6.44 10.89
N ARG A 102 1.27 -6.84 9.90
CA ARG A 102 0.13 -7.74 10.10
C ARG A 102 0.27 -9.07 9.38
N PHE A 103 0.86 -9.06 8.18
CA PHE A 103 0.85 -10.23 7.30
C PHE A 103 2.22 -10.86 7.08
N GLN A 104 3.26 -10.37 7.77
CA GLN A 104 4.61 -10.95 7.78
C GLN A 104 5.19 -11.15 6.38
N ILE A 105 4.97 -10.16 5.49
CA ILE A 105 5.47 -10.19 4.12
C ILE A 105 6.98 -9.93 4.14
N ASP A 106 7.72 -10.85 3.51
CA ASP A 106 9.15 -10.68 3.24
C ASP A 106 9.36 -9.65 2.13
N MET A 107 9.74 -8.42 2.53
CA MET A 107 9.95 -7.30 1.62
C MET A 107 11.24 -7.39 0.82
N THR A 108 12.16 -8.33 1.14
CA THR A 108 13.40 -8.50 0.36
C THR A 108 13.13 -8.95 -1.08
N LYS A 109 11.92 -9.46 -1.36
CA LYS A 109 11.41 -9.83 -2.68
C LYS A 109 11.01 -8.64 -3.55
N TYR A 110 10.87 -7.45 -2.96
CA TYR A 110 10.35 -6.23 -3.61
C TYR A 110 11.27 -5.03 -3.31
N PRO A 111 12.48 -4.99 -3.87
CA PRO A 111 13.47 -3.96 -3.54
C PRO A 111 12.97 -2.52 -3.76
N ILE A 112 12.16 -2.26 -4.80
CA ILE A 112 11.60 -0.93 -5.07
C ILE A 112 10.55 -0.59 -4.01
N LEU A 113 9.61 -1.49 -3.72
CA LEU A 113 8.63 -1.27 -2.65
C LEU A 113 9.28 -1.13 -1.27
N ALA A 114 10.36 -1.85 -0.99
CA ALA A 114 11.13 -1.72 0.24
C ALA A 114 11.76 -0.31 0.36
N ARG A 115 12.40 0.17 -0.71
CA ARG A 115 12.91 1.55 -0.78
C ARG A 115 11.81 2.59 -0.58
N LEU A 116 10.65 2.38 -1.20
CA LEU A 116 9.51 3.29 -1.04
C LEU A 116 9.00 3.29 0.40
N GLN A 117 8.98 2.14 1.07
CA GLN A 117 8.60 2.04 2.48
C GLN A 117 9.51 2.87 3.38
N GLU A 118 10.82 2.85 3.15
CA GLU A 118 11.78 3.68 3.87
C GLU A 118 11.43 5.17 3.66
N ALA A 119 11.24 5.59 2.41
CA ALA A 119 10.85 6.97 2.08
C ALA A 119 9.49 7.38 2.68
N TYR A 120 8.53 6.46 2.77
CA TYR A 120 7.23 6.72 3.40
C TYR A 120 7.35 6.86 4.91
N SER A 121 8.21 6.07 5.55
CA SER A 121 8.41 6.08 7.00
C SER A 121 8.97 7.42 7.52
N GLU A 122 9.67 8.16 6.66
CA GLU A 122 10.23 9.48 6.96
C GLU A 122 9.24 10.62 6.70
N HIS A 123 8.16 10.39 5.94
CA HIS A 123 7.27 11.48 5.54
C HIS A 123 6.29 11.84 6.68
N PRO A 124 6.24 13.12 7.13
CA PRO A 124 5.43 13.51 8.29
C PRO A 124 3.94 13.18 8.15
N ALA A 125 3.37 13.33 6.95
CA ALA A 125 1.95 13.01 6.73
C ALA A 125 1.65 11.51 6.89
N PHE A 126 2.59 10.62 6.52
CA PHE A 126 2.40 9.19 6.70
C PHE A 126 2.60 8.78 8.17
N GLN A 127 3.58 9.39 8.86
CA GLN A 127 3.75 9.20 10.30
C GLN A 127 2.49 9.61 11.09
N ALA A 128 1.93 10.78 10.79
CA ALA A 128 0.70 11.26 11.42
C ALA A 128 -0.52 10.36 11.11
N ALA A 129 -0.54 9.72 9.94
CA ALA A 129 -1.61 8.83 9.50
C ALA A 129 -1.45 7.37 9.99
N LEU A 130 -0.41 7.05 10.76
CA LEU A 130 -0.23 5.70 11.30
C LEU A 130 -1.41 5.30 12.21
N PRO A 131 -1.87 4.03 12.16
CA PRO A 131 -3.01 3.57 12.96
C PRO A 131 -2.88 3.87 14.46
N GLN A 132 -1.69 3.70 15.04
CA GLN A 132 -1.43 3.96 16.47
C GLN A 132 -1.49 5.44 16.87
N ASN A 133 -1.43 6.35 15.88
CA ASN A 133 -1.49 7.80 16.12
C ASN A 133 -2.92 8.35 15.93
N GLN A 134 -3.90 7.49 15.67
CA GLN A 134 -5.29 7.91 15.49
C GLN A 134 -6.03 8.02 16.82
N PRO A 135 -7.05 8.90 16.94
CA PRO A 135 -7.78 9.10 18.18
C PRO A 135 -8.48 7.84 18.74
N ASP A 136 -8.77 6.87 17.88
CA ASP A 136 -9.41 5.59 18.19
C ASP A 136 -8.41 4.44 18.36
N ALA A 137 -7.11 4.72 18.34
CA ALA A 137 -6.09 3.71 18.59
C ALA A 137 -6.29 3.08 19.98
N PRO A 138 -6.23 1.74 20.11
CA PRO A 138 -6.30 1.09 21.41
C PRO A 138 -5.17 1.61 22.30
N THR A 139 -5.52 2.10 23.50
CA THR A 139 -4.52 2.43 24.51
C THR A 139 -3.78 1.16 24.90
N SER A 140 -2.45 1.20 24.89
CA SER A 140 -1.65 0.11 25.46
C SER A 140 -1.94 0.05 26.97
N GLU A 141 -2.79 -0.88 27.40
CA GLU A 141 -2.89 -1.30 28.81
C GLU A 141 -1.72 -2.21 29.20
#